data_AF-A0A540NRR0-F1
#
_entry.id   AF-A0A540NRR0-F1
#
_cell.length_a   1.000
_cell.length_b   1.000
_cell.length_c   1.000
_cell.angle_alpha   90.00
_cell.angle_beta   90.00
_cell.angle_gamma   90.00
#
_symmetry.space_group_name_H-M   'P 1'
#
loop_
_entity.id
_entity.type
_entity.pdbx_description
1 polymer ?
#
loop_
_entity_poly.entity_id
_entity_poly.type
_entity_poly.pdbx_seq_one_letter_code
_entity_poly.pdbx_strand_id
1 'polypeptide(L)'
;MDKAAANVIVNGALHWPVFRNTKAERNYFILKFDLGREVFRRMSLPHTFKWKFELGLRLTFTGDEKSVALFILDMRSDDYALVVWVMKEYGRKDSWTKLITLGPQGPERFAPRALGFRKCGEVSMLLSKESSHELAAGSYLIHQAHVENIAC
;
A
#
# COMPACT_ATOMS: atom_id res chain seq x y z
N MET A 1 7.93 14.60 -5.80
CA MET A 1 7.18 13.34 -5.61
C MET A 1 8.11 12.18 -5.91
N ASP A 2 8.64 11.53 -4.86
CA ASP A 2 9.39 10.29 -5.05
C ASP A 2 8.47 9.26 -5.71
N LYS A 3 8.84 8.83 -6.92
CA LYS A 3 8.31 7.63 -7.58
C LYS A 3 8.83 6.38 -6.86
N ALA A 4 8.74 6.34 -5.54
CA ALA A 4 9.27 5.26 -4.73
C ALA A 4 8.35 4.05 -4.90
N ALA A 5 8.59 3.27 -5.95
CA ALA A 5 8.32 1.86 -5.94
C ALA A 5 9.11 1.28 -4.76
N ALA A 6 8.46 1.12 -3.60
CA ALA A 6 9.09 0.49 -2.47
C ALA A 6 9.29 -0.99 -2.79
N ASN A 7 10.55 -1.43 -2.77
CA ASN A 7 10.90 -2.82 -2.89
C ASN A 7 10.77 -3.47 -1.51
N VAL A 8 10.23 -4.69 -1.45
CA VAL A 8 10.06 -5.43 -0.20
C VAL A 8 10.52 -6.87 -0.33
N ILE A 9 11.23 -7.38 0.68
CA ILE A 9 11.64 -8.78 0.75
C ILE A 9 10.67 -9.53 1.66
N VAL A 10 10.01 -10.56 1.12
CA VAL A 10 9.08 -11.44 1.85
C VAL A 10 9.28 -12.86 1.35
N ASN A 11 9.30 -13.85 2.25
CA ASN A 11 9.45 -15.27 1.90
C ASN A 11 10.61 -15.55 0.92
N GLY A 12 11.79 -14.97 1.21
CA GLY A 12 13.00 -15.19 0.43
C GLY A 12 12.99 -14.56 -0.97
N ALA A 13 12.12 -13.58 -1.22
CA ALA A 13 12.02 -12.97 -2.54
C ALA A 13 11.80 -11.47 -2.49
N LEU A 14 12.41 -10.76 -3.44
CA LEU A 14 12.26 -9.32 -3.62
C LEU A 14 11.02 -9.03 -4.47
N HIS A 15 10.19 -8.07 -4.05
CA HIS A 15 8.93 -7.69 -4.69
C HIS A 15 8.88 -6.20 -4.95
N TRP A 16 8.40 -5.80 -6.13
CA TRP A 16 8.17 -4.40 -6.46
C TRP A 16 7.04 -4.24 -7.48
N PRO A 17 6.28 -3.13 -7.41
CA PRO A 17 5.26 -2.85 -8.41
C PRO A 17 5.94 -2.47 -9.74
N VAL A 18 5.49 -3.07 -10.83
CA VAL A 18 5.96 -2.77 -12.19
C VAL A 18 4.78 -2.33 -13.04
N PHE A 19 4.96 -1.20 -13.73
CA PHE A 19 4.05 -0.78 -14.78
C PHE A 19 4.55 -1.31 -16.12
N ARG A 20 3.69 -2.03 -16.84
CA ARG A 20 3.93 -2.41 -18.22
C ARG A 20 3.08 -1.54 -19.12
N ASN A 21 3.73 -0.88 -20.07
CA ASN A 21 3.09 -0.06 -21.10
C ASN A 21 3.50 -0.56 -22.48
N THR A 22 2.67 -1.41 -23.07
CA THR A 22 2.85 -1.92 -24.44
C THR A 22 1.61 -1.60 -25.27
N LYS A 23 1.67 -1.79 -26.59
CA LYS A 23 0.49 -1.62 -27.47
C LYS A 23 -0.65 -2.59 -27.12
N ALA A 24 -0.32 -3.78 -26.63
CA ALA A 24 -1.30 -4.83 -26.32
C ALA A 24 -1.75 -4.85 -24.85
N GLU A 25 -0.92 -4.38 -23.93
CA GLU A 25 -1.13 -4.51 -22.49
C GLU A 25 -0.65 -3.25 -21.76
N ARG A 26 -1.55 -2.63 -20.98
CA ARG A 26 -1.28 -1.54 -20.05
C ARG A 26 -1.79 -1.89 -18.67
N ASN A 27 -0.91 -2.39 -17.81
CA ASN A 27 -1.28 -2.82 -16.47
C ASN A 27 -0.12 -2.70 -15.48
N TYR A 28 -0.48 -2.71 -14.19
CA TYR A 28 0.47 -2.99 -13.14
C TYR A 28 0.43 -4.46 -12.75
N PHE A 29 1.57 -4.98 -12.33
CA PHE A 29 1.69 -6.24 -11.62
C PHE A 29 2.81 -6.14 -10.60
N ILE A 30 2.91 -7.13 -9.72
CA ILE A 30 4.04 -7.23 -8.80
C ILE A 30 5.07 -8.14 -9.47
N LEU A 31 6.28 -7.63 -9.70
CA LEU A 31 7.40 -8.47 -10.10
C LEU A 31 8.04 -9.04 -8.82
N LYS A 32 8.22 -10.35 -8.79
CA LYS A 32 8.89 -11.10 -7.73
C LYS A 32 10.17 -11.68 -8.29
N PHE A 33 11.29 -11.48 -7.62
CA PHE A 33 12.55 -12.18 -7.86
C PHE A 33 12.83 -13.13 -6.70
N ASP A 34 12.79 -14.43 -6.97
CA ASP A 34 13.09 -15.48 -6.00
C ASP A 34 14.61 -15.58 -5.82
N LEU A 35 15.11 -15.29 -4.62
CA LEU A 35 16.55 -15.22 -4.36
C LEU A 35 17.22 -16.60 -4.32
N GLY A 36 16.46 -17.65 -3.98
CA GLY A 36 17.02 -19.01 -3.89
C GLY A 36 17.04 -19.73 -5.23
N ARG A 37 16.05 -19.46 -6.09
CA ARG A 37 15.94 -20.05 -7.42
C ARG A 37 16.45 -19.15 -8.54
N GLU A 38 16.74 -17.88 -8.24
CA GLU A 38 17.19 -16.85 -9.16
C GLU A 38 16.25 -16.65 -10.36
N VAL A 39 14.93 -16.76 -10.14
CA VAL A 39 13.92 -16.62 -11.18
C VAL A 39 12.97 -15.46 -10.93
N PHE A 40 12.60 -14.78 -12.01
CA PHE A 40 11.56 -13.76 -12.02
C PHE A 40 10.19 -14.40 -12.21
N ARG A 41 9.21 -13.94 -11.44
CA ARG A 41 7.80 -14.35 -11.54
C ARG A 41 6.90 -13.15 -11.41
N ARG A 42 5.75 -13.20 -12.08
CA ARG A 42 4.69 -12.21 -11.86
C ARG A 42 3.79 -12.67 -10.74
N MET A 43 3.34 -11.71 -9.95
CA MET A 43 2.31 -11.86 -8.96
C MET A 43 1.21 -10.84 -9.25
N SER A 44 -0.03 -11.28 -9.14
CA SER A 44 -1.21 -10.47 -9.43
C SER A 44 -1.43 -9.41 -8.35
N LEU A 45 -1.94 -8.25 -8.77
CA LEU A 45 -2.55 -7.26 -7.89
C LEU A 45 -3.97 -7.68 -7.48
N PRO A 46 -4.60 -6.97 -6.51
CA PRO A 46 -6.02 -7.16 -6.20
C PRO A 46 -6.90 -7.09 -7.45
N HIS A 47 -7.88 -7.99 -7.56
CA HIS A 47 -8.69 -8.15 -8.78
C HIS A 47 -9.45 -6.87 -9.19
N THR A 48 -9.84 -6.06 -8.21
CA THR A 48 -10.55 -4.79 -8.43
C THR A 48 -9.63 -3.64 -8.81
N PHE A 49 -8.31 -3.85 -8.84
CA PHE A 49 -7.35 -2.82 -9.20
C PHE A 49 -7.45 -2.51 -10.70
N LYS A 50 -7.88 -1.29 -11.03
CA LYS A 50 -7.85 -0.76 -12.39
C LYS A 50 -6.81 0.34 -12.47
N TRP A 51 -5.89 0.21 -13.43
CA TRP A 51 -4.86 1.21 -13.69
C TRP A 51 -5.46 2.58 -14.02
N LYS A 52 -4.92 3.64 -13.41
CA LYS A 52 -5.04 5.04 -13.84
C LYS A 52 -3.74 5.78 -13.52
N PHE A 53 -3.43 6.83 -14.28
CA PHE A 53 -2.17 7.60 -14.16
C PHE A 53 -2.01 8.31 -12.82
N GLU A 54 -3.12 8.64 -12.16
CA GLU A 54 -3.18 9.37 -10.88
C GLU A 54 -2.96 8.47 -9.64
N LEU A 55 -2.55 7.21 -9.82
CA LEU A 55 -2.37 6.28 -8.70
C LEU A 55 -0.90 6.17 -8.29
N GLY A 56 -0.61 6.50 -7.04
CA GLY A 56 0.66 6.16 -6.38
C GLY A 56 0.59 4.75 -5.76
N LEU A 57 1.52 3.86 -6.11
CA LEU A 57 1.57 2.49 -5.58
C LEU A 57 2.82 2.28 -4.73
N ARG A 58 2.63 1.72 -3.53
CA ARG A 58 3.73 1.34 -2.65
C ARG A 58 3.49 -0.07 -2.09
N LEU A 59 4.47 -0.94 -2.19
CA LEU A 59 4.45 -2.23 -1.51
C LEU A 59 5.12 -2.15 -0.15
N THR A 60 4.65 -2.98 0.77
CA THR A 60 5.25 -3.20 2.08
C THR A 60 4.95 -4.63 2.56
N PHE A 61 5.48 -5.03 3.70
CA PHE A 61 5.16 -6.29 4.34
C PHE A 61 4.02 -6.11 5.33
N THR A 62 3.29 -7.20 5.60
CA THR A 62 2.32 -7.25 6.70
C THR A 62 3.02 -7.24 8.05
N GLY A 63 2.34 -6.85 9.14
CA GLY A 63 2.96 -6.75 10.46
C GLY A 63 3.63 -8.04 10.97
N ASP A 64 3.15 -9.20 10.54
CA ASP A 64 3.74 -10.51 10.82
C ASP A 64 4.90 -10.90 9.87
N GLU A 65 5.22 -10.04 8.90
CA GLU A 65 6.25 -10.19 7.88
C GLU A 65 6.08 -11.41 6.95
N LYS A 66 4.91 -12.08 7.00
CA LYS A 66 4.64 -13.31 6.23
C LYS A 66 4.09 -13.06 4.84
N SER A 67 3.59 -11.86 4.57
CA SER A 67 2.95 -11.51 3.31
C SER A 67 3.19 -10.07 2.90
N VAL A 68 2.62 -9.69 1.76
CA VAL A 68 2.72 -8.35 1.19
C VAL A 68 1.43 -7.57 1.40
N ALA A 69 1.58 -6.26 1.55
CA ALA A 69 0.52 -5.29 1.50
C ALA A 69 0.80 -4.25 0.43
N LEU A 70 -0.29 -3.71 -0.13
CA LEU A 70 -0.26 -2.70 -1.17
C LEU A 70 -0.99 -1.47 -0.67
N PHE A 71 -0.27 -0.35 -0.63
CA PHE A 71 -0.83 0.97 -0.40
C PHE A 71 -1.03 1.65 -1.74
N ILE A 72 -2.25 2.15 -1.94
CA ILE A 72 -2.64 2.91 -3.13
C ILE A 72 -3.01 4.30 -2.65
N LEU A 73 -2.30 5.31 -3.13
CA LEU A 73 -2.72 6.69 -3.01
C LEU A 73 -3.52 7.04 -4.26
N ASP A 74 -4.80 7.29 -4.06
CA ASP A 74 -5.78 7.63 -5.09
C ASP A 74 -5.97 9.14 -5.13
N MET A 75 -5.56 9.79 -6.22
CA MET A 75 -5.62 11.24 -6.42
C MET A 75 -6.68 11.65 -7.46
N ARG A 76 -7.69 10.79 -7.71
CA ARG A 76 -8.68 10.97 -8.80
C ARG A 76 -9.72 12.05 -8.54
N SER A 77 -9.92 12.46 -7.30
CA SER A 77 -10.86 13.52 -6.90
C SER A 77 -10.12 14.62 -6.18
N ASP A 78 -10.77 15.78 -6.00
CA ASP A 78 -10.30 16.83 -5.07
C ASP A 78 -9.98 16.28 -3.67
N ASP A 79 -10.57 15.12 -3.37
CA ASP A 79 -10.27 14.32 -2.19
C ASP A 79 -9.35 13.15 -2.54
N TYR A 80 -8.11 13.22 -2.06
CA TYR A 80 -7.19 12.08 -2.08
C TYR A 80 -7.73 10.97 -1.17
N ALA A 81 -7.42 9.71 -1.48
CA ALA A 81 -7.74 8.58 -0.63
C ALA A 81 -6.58 7.58 -0.56
N LEU A 82 -6.24 7.16 0.65
CA LEU A 82 -5.36 6.02 0.89
C LEU A 82 -6.21 4.75 0.92
N VAL A 83 -5.89 3.79 0.05
CA VAL A 83 -6.49 2.46 0.04
C VAL A 83 -5.41 1.43 0.39
N VAL A 84 -5.68 0.63 1.42
CA VAL A 84 -4.77 -0.42 1.87
C VAL A 84 -5.34 -1.79 1.52
N TRP A 85 -4.53 -2.61 0.86
CA TRP A 85 -4.81 -4.00 0.55
C TRP A 85 -3.79 -4.91 1.21
N VAL A 86 -4.22 -6.08 1.66
CA VAL A 86 -3.36 -7.12 2.23
C VAL A 86 -3.60 -8.43 1.50
N MET A 87 -2.53 -9.14 1.16
CA MET A 87 -2.61 -10.50 0.65
C MET A 87 -2.66 -11.47 1.83
N LYS A 88 -3.83 -12.04 2.12
CA LYS A 88 -4.01 -12.92 3.30
C LYS A 88 -3.25 -14.24 3.17
N GLU A 89 -3.16 -14.78 1.96
CA GLU A 89 -2.40 -16.00 1.67
C GLU A 89 -1.34 -15.67 0.61
N TYR A 90 -0.08 -15.64 1.04
CA TYR A 90 1.02 -15.22 0.19
C TYR A 90 1.06 -16.01 -1.14
N GLY A 91 1.17 -15.28 -2.25
CA GLY A 91 1.18 -15.80 -3.61
C GLY A 91 -0.19 -16.12 -4.23
N ARG A 92 -1.29 -16.07 -3.46
CA ARG A 92 -2.64 -16.41 -3.98
C ARG A 92 -3.41 -15.16 -4.36
N LYS A 93 -3.74 -15.05 -5.66
CA LYS A 93 -4.47 -13.90 -6.25
C LYS A 93 -5.76 -13.58 -5.51
N ASP A 94 -6.54 -14.60 -5.19
CA ASP A 94 -7.89 -14.41 -4.65
C ASP A 94 -7.88 -14.11 -3.14
N SER A 95 -6.70 -14.11 -2.51
CA SER A 95 -6.54 -13.78 -1.08
C SER A 95 -6.35 -12.28 -0.81
N TRP A 96 -6.24 -11.45 -1.86
CA TRP A 96 -6.18 -10.00 -1.71
C TRP A 96 -7.47 -9.48 -1.08
N THR A 97 -7.35 -8.88 0.10
CA THR A 97 -8.46 -8.30 0.84
C THR A 97 -8.22 -6.82 1.04
N LYS A 98 -9.24 -5.99 0.76
CA LYS A 98 -9.17 -4.56 1.08
C LYS A 98 -9.29 -4.42 2.58
N LEU A 99 -8.32 -3.78 3.20
CA LEU A 99 -8.29 -3.56 4.63
C LEU A 99 -9.07 -2.29 4.99
N ILE A 100 -8.70 -1.17 4.37
CA ILE A 100 -9.28 0.14 4.69
C ILE A 100 -9.17 1.10 3.50
N THR A 101 -10.10 2.05 3.45
CA THR A 101 -10.01 3.25 2.62
C THR A 101 -10.12 4.46 3.56
N LEU A 102 -9.15 5.37 3.49
CA LEU A 102 -9.05 6.56 4.31
C LEU A 102 -9.02 7.79 3.41
N GLY A 103 -10.00 8.67 3.55
CA GLY A 103 -10.00 9.98 2.88
C GLY A 103 -9.25 11.05 3.68
N PRO A 104 -9.50 12.34 3.37
CA PRO A 104 -9.05 13.47 4.18
C PRO A 104 -9.42 13.36 5.65
N GLN A 105 -8.49 13.73 6.53
CA GLN A 105 -8.66 13.62 7.98
C GLN A 105 -8.86 14.99 8.64
N GLY A 106 -9.85 15.09 9.52
CA GLY A 106 -10.16 16.30 10.29
C GLY A 106 -10.75 17.45 9.46
N PRO A 107 -11.11 18.57 10.11
CA PRO A 107 -11.68 19.74 9.44
C PRO A 107 -10.70 20.40 8.46
N GLU A 108 -9.40 20.28 8.74
CA GLU A 108 -8.33 20.80 7.89
C GLU A 108 -7.96 19.90 6.71
N ARG A 109 -8.61 18.74 6.56
CA ARG A 109 -8.43 17.82 5.43
C ARG A 109 -6.95 17.44 5.23
N PHE A 110 -6.34 16.81 6.23
CA PHE A 110 -4.97 16.28 6.12
C PHE A 110 -4.91 14.96 5.35
N ALA A 111 -3.88 14.84 4.51
CA ALA A 111 -3.70 13.69 3.64
C ALA A 111 -3.05 12.50 4.33
N PRO A 112 -3.72 11.33 4.41
CA PRO A 112 -3.13 10.15 4.99
C PRO A 112 -2.13 9.53 4.02
N ARG A 113 -0.90 9.35 4.50
CA ARG A 113 0.17 8.63 3.83
C ARG A 113 0.60 7.46 4.69
N ALA A 114 0.39 6.25 4.19
CA ALA A 114 0.85 5.04 4.88
C ALA A 114 2.37 4.87 4.79
N LEU A 115 2.97 4.59 5.95
CA LEU A 115 4.40 4.36 6.10
C LEU A 115 4.75 2.87 6.05
N GLY A 116 3.92 2.02 6.66
CA GLY A 116 4.13 0.58 6.77
C GLY A 116 3.25 -0.04 7.85
N PHE A 117 3.43 -1.33 8.08
CA PHE A 117 2.81 -2.04 9.19
C PHE A 117 3.74 -2.06 10.40
N ARG A 118 3.16 -2.01 11.60
CA ARG A 118 3.78 -2.35 12.87
C ARG A 118 3.64 -3.84 13.13
N LYS A 119 4.49 -4.39 14.01
CA LYS A 119 4.44 -5.82 14.40
C LYS A 119 3.13 -6.25 15.05
N CYS A 120 2.43 -5.32 15.72
CA CYS A 120 1.08 -5.56 16.27
C CYS A 120 -0.02 -5.63 15.20
N GLY A 121 0.32 -5.47 13.93
CA GLY A 121 -0.62 -5.41 12.82
C GLY A 121 -1.07 -3.98 12.49
N GLU A 122 -0.88 -2.97 13.34
CA GLU A 122 -1.29 -1.59 13.03
C GLU A 122 -0.68 -1.02 11.75
N VAL A 123 -1.41 -0.16 11.06
CA VAL A 123 -0.86 0.65 9.97
C VAL A 123 -0.36 1.98 10.54
N SER A 124 0.94 2.23 10.41
CA SER A 124 1.56 3.52 10.74
C SER A 124 1.35 4.50 9.60
N MET A 125 0.93 5.72 9.91
CA MET A 125 0.61 6.74 8.91
C MET A 125 1.13 8.12 9.29
N LEU A 126 1.30 8.96 8.27
CA LEU A 126 1.56 10.38 8.40
C LEU A 126 0.38 11.14 7.81
N LEU A 127 -0.02 12.22 8.47
CA LEU A 127 -1.00 13.18 8.00
C LEU A 127 -0.26 14.44 7.57
N SER A 128 -0.43 14.87 6.32
CA SER A 128 0.24 16.06 5.79
C SER A 128 -0.74 16.99 5.07
N LYS A 129 -0.55 18.30 5.20
CA LYS A 129 -1.29 19.30 4.42
C LYS A 129 -0.53 19.58 3.14
N GLU A 130 -1.20 19.61 1.98
CA GLU A 130 -0.50 19.88 0.72
C GLU A 130 0.04 21.32 0.61
N SER A 131 -0.47 22.25 1.43
CA SER A 131 -0.13 23.68 1.39
C SER A 131 0.70 24.22 2.56
N SER A 132 0.99 23.42 3.59
CA SER A 132 1.90 23.78 4.69
C SER A 132 2.84 22.61 4.99
N HIS A 133 4.10 22.89 5.33
CA HIS A 133 5.07 21.88 5.76
C HIS A 133 4.74 21.27 7.16
N GLU A 134 3.48 21.36 7.59
CA GLU A 134 3.02 20.83 8.87
C GLU A 134 2.73 19.33 8.73
N LEU A 135 3.37 18.56 9.59
CA LEU A 135 3.30 17.11 9.62
C LEU A 135 2.70 16.67 10.97
N ALA A 136 1.68 15.83 10.93
CA ALA A 136 1.14 15.15 12.11
C ALA A 136 1.29 13.64 11.96
N ALA A 137 1.74 12.94 13.00
CA ALA A 137 1.85 11.48 12.99
C ALA A 137 0.57 10.83 13.52
N GLY A 138 0.19 9.66 12.98
CA GLY A 138 -0.95 8.88 13.47
C GLY A 138 -0.79 7.37 13.24
N SER A 139 -1.50 6.56 14.01
CA SER A 139 -1.56 5.09 13.86
C SER A 139 -3.01 4.63 13.84
N TYR A 140 -3.29 3.52 13.12
CA TYR A 140 -4.61 2.89 13.09
C TYR A 140 -4.50 1.40 13.42
N LEU A 141 -5.29 0.97 14.41
CA LEU A 141 -5.45 -0.42 14.83
C LEU A 141 -6.29 -1.21 13.83
N ILE A 142 -5.80 -2.39 13.46
CA ILE A 142 -6.48 -3.28 12.51
C ILE A 142 -7.70 -4.00 13.13
N HIS A 143 -7.86 -3.95 14.45
CA HIS A 143 -8.91 -4.71 15.12
C HIS A 143 -10.21 -3.96 15.46
N GLN A 144 -10.32 -2.66 15.21
CA GLN A 144 -11.60 -1.97 15.42
C GLN A 144 -11.66 -0.66 14.63
N ALA A 145 -12.70 -0.52 13.81
CA ALA A 145 -13.19 0.77 13.37
C ALA A 145 -13.87 1.47 14.57
N HIS A 146 -13.07 1.97 15.50
CA HIS A 146 -13.42 3.10 16.36
C HIS A 146 -12.11 3.69 16.89
N VAL A 147 -11.93 4.98 16.64
CA VAL A 147 -10.73 5.76 17.00
C VAL A 147 -10.60 5.77 18.51
N GLU A 148 -9.39 5.55 19.02
CA GLU A 148 -8.87 6.26 20.19
C GLU A 148 -7.34 6.25 20.17
N ASN A 149 -6.76 7.41 20.49
CA ASN A 149 -5.33 7.68 20.50
C ASN A 149 -4.58 6.64 21.35
N ILE A 150 -3.61 5.94 20.76
CA ILE A 150 -2.63 5.17 21.51
C ILE A 150 -1.24 5.56 21.01
N ALA A 151 -0.56 6.35 21.83
CA ALA A 151 0.89 6.42 21.81
C ALA A 151 1.44 5.03 22.16
N CYS A 152 2.45 4.58 21.41
CA CYS A 152 3.32 3.50 21.87
C CYS A 152 4.29 4.06 22.92
#